data_AF-A0A1C6AJN0-F1
#
_entry.id   AF-A0A1C6AJN0-F1
#
_cell.length_a   1.000
_cell.length_b   1.000
_cell.length_c   1.000
_cell.angle_alpha   90.00
_cell.angle_beta   90.00
_cell.angle_gamma   90.00
#
_symmetry.space_group_name_H-M   'P 1'
#
loop_
_entity.id
_entity.type
_entity.pdbx_description
1 polymer ?
#
loop_
_entity_poly.entity_id
_entity_poly.type
_entity_poly.pdbx_seq_one_letter_code
_entity_poly.pdbx_strand_id
1 'polypeptide(L)'
;MILQIIGAFVSVLCFSIILEVPRKYLLYTSATGSLGWLIYLVVLRVENSTIMGSLISAIVVALLSNILARSRKAPVTTFFVPGILPIVPGVGMFRVVYYMLEKDFEAVKSYLFETFMIAGAIALAIFLIDSIFLLFLRYDRRRAKVGKGK
;
A
#
# COMPACT_ATOMS: atom_id res chain seq x y z
N MET A 1 -15.25 -9.78 -8.21
CA MET A 1 -14.56 -9.49 -6.93
C MET A 1 -13.69 -10.66 -6.48
N ILE A 2 -14.24 -11.86 -6.24
CA ILE A 2 -13.46 -13.02 -5.75
C ILE A 2 -12.26 -13.35 -6.65
N LEU A 3 -12.48 -13.47 -7.97
CA LEU A 3 -11.39 -13.75 -8.92
C LEU A 3 -10.28 -12.68 -8.88
N GLN A 4 -10.64 -11.41 -8.70
CA GLN A 4 -9.67 -10.32 -8.62
C GLN A 4 -8.87 -10.35 -7.31
N ILE A 5 -9.48 -10.77 -6.20
CA ILE A 5 -8.79 -10.93 -4.91
C ILE A 5 -7.79 -12.10 -4.99
N ILE A 6 -8.20 -13.22 -5.58
CA ILE A 6 -7.32 -14.36 -5.82
C ILE A 6 -6.17 -13.95 -6.77
N GLY A 7 -6.49 -13.22 -7.84
CA GLY A 7 -5.51 -12.68 -8.77
C GLY A 7 -4.52 -11.73 -8.09
N ALA A 8 -4.99 -10.84 -7.21
CA ALA A 8 -4.15 -9.95 -6.43
C ALA A 8 -3.24 -10.73 -5.47
N PHE A 9 -3.77 -11.76 -4.79
CA PHE A 9 -2.98 -12.63 -3.93
C PHE A 9 -1.85 -13.33 -4.69
N VAL A 10 -2.17 -13.95 -5.83
CA VAL A 10 -1.18 -14.65 -6.67
C VAL A 10 -0.16 -13.68 -7.25
N SER A 11 -0.60 -12.50 -7.71
CA SER A 11 0.29 -11.47 -8.26
C SER A 11 1.30 -10.98 -7.21
N VAL A 12 0.82 -10.69 -5.99
CA VAL A 12 1.67 -10.26 -4.88
C VAL A 12 2.59 -11.40 -4.43
N LEU A 13 2.13 -12.66 -4.46
CA LEU A 13 2.96 -13.82 -4.14
C LEU A 13 4.13 -13.94 -5.12
N CYS A 14 3.84 -13.93 -6.43
CA CYS A 14 4.86 -13.97 -7.47
C CYS A 14 5.81 -12.78 -7.37
N PHE A 15 5.28 -11.57 -7.18
CA PHE A 15 6.10 -10.38 -7.03
C PHE A 15 6.98 -10.41 -5.78
N SER A 16 6.48 -10.98 -4.67
CA SER A 16 7.26 -11.19 -3.45
C SER A 16 8.42 -12.17 -3.66
N ILE A 17 8.24 -13.19 -4.50
CA ILE A 17 9.30 -14.13 -4.89
C ILE A 17 10.37 -13.40 -5.72
N ILE A 18 9.95 -12.55 -6.67
CA ILE A 18 10.86 -11.74 -7.51
C ILE A 18 11.66 -10.76 -6.64
N LEU A 19 11.04 -10.17 -5.62
CA LEU A 19 11.71 -9.28 -4.66
C LEU A 19 12.50 -10.02 -3.57
N GLU A 20 12.68 -11.35 -3.71
CA GLU A 20 13.45 -12.18 -2.78
C GLU A 20 12.99 -12.08 -1.31
N VAL A 21 11.68 -11.88 -1.09
CA VAL A 21 11.10 -11.86 0.25
C VAL A 21 11.33 -13.22 0.93
N PRO A 22 11.83 -13.28 2.18
CA PRO A 22 12.07 -14.55 2.87
C PRO A 22 10.83 -15.45 2.85
N ARG A 23 11.01 -16.75 2.56
CA ARG A 23 9.89 -17.70 2.34
C ARG A 23 8.82 -17.69 3.44
N LYS A 24 9.23 -17.51 4.70
CA LYS A 24 8.35 -17.40 5.87
C LYS A 24 7.42 -16.18 5.86
N TYR A 25 7.69 -15.18 5.02
CA TYR A 25 6.93 -13.92 4.91
C TYR A 25 6.03 -13.85 3.69
N LEU A 26 6.20 -14.73 2.69
CA LEU A 26 5.46 -14.71 1.43
C LEU A 26 3.94 -14.69 1.62
N LEU A 27 3.40 -15.55 2.48
CA LEU A 27 1.95 -15.62 2.73
C LEU A 27 1.43 -14.36 3.43
N TYR A 28 2.19 -13.81 4.38
CA TYR A 28 1.80 -12.59 5.09
C TYR A 28 1.73 -11.40 4.15
N THR A 29 2.73 -11.26 3.28
CA THR A 29 2.78 -10.21 2.27
C THR A 29 1.66 -10.34 1.24
N SER A 30 1.42 -11.55 0.73
CA SER A 30 0.37 -11.83 -0.26
C SER A 30 -1.02 -11.60 0.31
N ALA A 31 -1.25 -12.01 1.56
CA ALA A 31 -2.49 -11.71 2.28
C ALA A 31 -2.69 -10.20 2.45
N THR A 32 -1.64 -9.48 2.84
CA THR A 32 -1.68 -8.01 2.99
C THR A 32 -2.08 -7.31 1.69
N GLY A 33 -1.49 -7.68 0.56
CA GLY A 33 -1.85 -7.08 -0.72
C GLY A 33 -3.23 -7.48 -1.24
N SER A 34 -3.65 -8.73 -1.01
CA SER A 34 -5.02 -9.17 -1.34
C SER A 34 -6.09 -8.45 -0.50
N LEU A 35 -5.81 -8.17 0.77
CA LEU A 35 -6.66 -7.36 1.64
C LEU A 35 -6.69 -5.90 1.20
N GLY A 36 -5.54 -5.32 0.84
CA GLY A 36 -5.48 -3.99 0.23
C GLY A 36 -6.38 -3.91 -1.01
N TRP A 37 -6.28 -4.88 -1.91
CA TRP A 37 -7.12 -4.92 -3.11
C TRP A 37 -8.61 -5.10 -2.79
N LEU A 38 -8.96 -5.95 -1.82
CA LEU A 38 -10.34 -6.09 -1.35
C LEU A 38 -10.90 -4.74 -0.87
N ILE A 39 -10.16 -4.03 -0.01
CA ILE A 39 -10.57 -2.72 0.52
C ILE A 39 -10.73 -1.71 -0.62
N TYR A 40 -9.78 -1.69 -1.56
CA TYR A 40 -9.89 -0.85 -2.75
C TYR A 40 -11.19 -1.10 -3.51
N LEU A 41 -11.54 -2.37 -3.78
CA LEU A 41 -12.77 -2.72 -4.48
C LEU A 41 -14.04 -2.35 -3.72
N VAL A 42 -14.04 -2.50 -2.39
CA VAL A 42 -15.19 -2.14 -1.54
C VAL A 42 -15.41 -0.64 -1.60
N VAL A 43 -14.36 0.16 -1.40
CA VAL A 43 -14.46 1.63 -1.44
C VAL A 43 -14.84 2.11 -2.84
N LEU A 44 -14.25 1.52 -3.89
CA LEU A 44 -14.61 1.84 -5.27
C LEU A 44 -16.10 1.60 -5.54
N ARG A 45 -16.70 0.58 -4.93
CA ARG A 45 -18.12 0.27 -5.11
C ARG A 45 -19.05 1.22 -4.35
N VAL A 46 -18.61 1.79 -3.23
CA VAL A 46 -19.43 2.69 -2.38
C VAL A 46 -19.30 4.14 -2.82
N GLU A 47 -18.07 4.61 -3.02
CA GLU A 47 -17.75 6.03 -3.26
C GLU A 47 -17.47 6.35 -4.73
N ASN A 48 -17.34 5.33 -5.59
CA ASN A 48 -16.97 5.47 -7.01
C ASN A 48 -15.70 6.31 -7.25
N SER A 49 -14.76 6.30 -6.29
CA SER A 49 -13.54 7.10 -6.30
C SER A 49 -12.30 6.21 -6.18
N THR A 50 -11.48 6.21 -7.24
CA THR A 50 -10.19 5.52 -7.31
C THR A 50 -9.18 6.10 -6.32
N ILE A 51 -9.23 7.43 -6.09
CA ILE A 51 -8.36 8.16 -5.17
C ILE A 51 -8.66 7.75 -3.73
N MET A 52 -9.94 7.79 -3.31
CA MET A 52 -10.33 7.38 -1.95
C MET A 52 -10.10 5.88 -1.74
N GLY A 53 -10.39 5.06 -2.74
CA GLY A 53 -10.10 3.63 -2.69
C GLY A 53 -8.61 3.35 -2.47
N SER A 54 -7.74 4.08 -3.16
CA SER A 54 -6.28 3.95 -3.01
C SER A 54 -5.80 4.47 -1.66
N LEU A 55 -6.33 5.59 -1.17
CA LEU A 55 -5.99 6.16 0.14
C LEU A 55 -6.29 5.17 1.27
N ILE A 56 -7.55 4.71 1.36
CA ILE A 56 -8.00 3.83 2.43
C ILE A 56 -7.30 2.47 2.34
N SER A 57 -7.13 1.94 1.12
CA SER A 57 -6.37 0.71 0.92
C SER A 57 -4.91 0.85 1.37
N ALA A 58 -4.23 1.95 1.00
CA ALA A 58 -2.86 2.20 1.41
C ALA A 58 -2.73 2.35 2.93
N ILE A 59 -3.70 2.96 3.61
CA ILE A 59 -3.74 3.03 5.09
C ILE A 59 -3.77 1.61 5.66
N VAL A 60 -4.63 0.74 5.15
CA VAL A 60 -4.75 -0.65 5.63
C VAL A 60 -3.46 -1.44 5.36
N VAL A 61 -2.89 -1.33 4.16
CA VAL A 61 -1.65 -2.01 3.79
C VAL A 61 -0.47 -1.53 4.64
N ALA A 62 -0.33 -0.21 4.85
CA ALA A 62 0.70 0.37 5.71
C ALA A 62 0.54 -0.06 7.17
N LEU A 63 -0.69 -0.08 7.68
CA LEU A 63 -1.00 -0.50 9.05
C LEU A 63 -0.64 -1.97 9.27
N LEU A 64 -1.10 -2.86 8.39
CA LEU A 64 -0.80 -4.29 8.45
C LEU A 64 0.70 -4.55 8.33
N SER A 65 1.38 -3.88 7.41
CA SER A 65 2.83 -4.00 7.23
C SER A 65 3.60 -3.59 8.49
N ASN A 66 3.18 -2.51 9.14
CA ASN A 66 3.75 -2.06 10.40
C ASN A 66 3.50 -3.05 11.56
N ILE A 67 2.31 -3.63 11.66
CA ILE A 67 1.99 -4.65 12.67
C ILE A 67 2.85 -5.90 12.46
N LEU A 68 2.90 -6.40 11.22
CA LEU A 68 3.65 -7.59 10.85
C LEU A 68 5.16 -7.40 11.05
N ALA A 69 5.71 -6.23 10.70
CA ALA A 69 7.11 -5.89 10.93
C ALA A 69 7.55 -6.08 12.38
N ARG A 70 6.72 -5.62 13.33
CA ARG A 70 7.01 -5.73 14.77
C ARG A 70 6.83 -7.15 15.28
N SER A 71 5.74 -7.80 14.90
CA SER A 71 5.46 -9.19 15.28
C SER A 71 6.53 -10.15 14.76
N ARG A 72 7.00 -9.93 13.53
CA ARG A 72 7.94 -10.81 12.82
C ARG A 72 9.39 -10.36 12.86
N LYS A 73 9.68 -9.26 13.57
CA LYS A 73 11.01 -8.65 13.72
C LYS A 73 11.71 -8.50 12.36
N ALA A 74 10.99 -7.96 11.39
CA ALA A 74 11.45 -7.74 10.02
C ALA A 74 11.18 -6.29 9.59
N PRO A 75 11.92 -5.74 8.60
CA PRO A 75 11.66 -4.41 8.08
C PRO A 75 10.23 -4.26 7.53
N VAL A 76 9.59 -3.10 7.75
CA VAL A 76 8.23 -2.80 7.25
C VAL A 76 8.14 -2.96 5.73
N THR A 77 9.19 -2.57 5.03
CA THR A 77 9.33 -2.67 3.57
C THR A 77 9.17 -4.10 3.04
N THR A 78 9.50 -5.12 3.84
CA THR A 78 9.34 -6.55 3.49
C THR A 78 7.89 -6.92 3.18
N PHE A 79 6.94 -6.29 3.89
CA PHE A 79 5.51 -6.52 3.71
C PHE A 79 4.89 -5.45 2.82
N PHE A 80 5.34 -4.21 2.97
CA PHE A 80 4.72 -3.06 2.34
C PHE A 80 4.96 -2.98 0.83
N VAL A 81 6.22 -3.07 0.39
CA VAL A 81 6.61 -2.86 -1.02
C VAL A 81 5.89 -3.84 -1.95
N PRO A 82 5.95 -5.17 -1.70
CA PRO A 82 5.15 -6.13 -2.46
C PRO A 82 3.65 -6.03 -2.19
N GLY A 83 3.23 -5.78 -0.95
CA GLY A 83 1.81 -5.74 -0.57
C GLY A 83 1.03 -4.61 -1.25
N ILE A 84 1.65 -3.46 -1.51
CA ILE A 84 0.97 -2.32 -2.13
C ILE A 84 0.82 -2.45 -3.65
N LEU A 85 1.49 -3.41 -4.28
CA LEU A 85 1.51 -3.61 -5.74
C LEU A 85 0.12 -3.45 -6.42
N PRO A 86 -0.97 -4.06 -5.93
CA PRO A 86 -2.25 -4.03 -6.64
C PRO A 86 -2.88 -2.63 -6.77
N ILE A 87 -2.53 -1.69 -5.89
CA ILE A 87 -3.17 -0.37 -5.83
C ILE A 87 -2.29 0.76 -6.39
N VAL A 88 -1.04 0.49 -6.75
CA VAL A 88 -0.15 1.49 -7.35
C VAL A 88 -0.67 1.83 -8.76
N PRO A 89 -0.74 3.12 -9.15
CA PRO A 89 -1.39 3.55 -10.40
C PRO A 89 -0.50 3.33 -11.64
N GLY A 90 -0.01 2.11 -11.85
CA GLY A 90 0.85 1.76 -12.99
C GLY A 90 0.14 1.90 -14.35
N VAL A 91 -1.12 1.48 -14.44
CA VAL A 91 -1.95 1.64 -15.65
C VAL A 91 -2.19 3.12 -15.96
N GLY A 92 -2.38 3.96 -14.93
CA GLY A 92 -2.53 5.41 -15.10
C GLY A 92 -1.27 6.03 -15.72
N MET A 93 -0.09 5.67 -15.21
CA MET A 93 1.19 6.10 -15.77
C MET A 93 1.37 5.64 -17.23
N PHE A 94 1.03 4.40 -17.55
CA PHE A 94 1.06 3.90 -18.93
C PHE A 94 0.14 4.72 -19.85
N ARG A 95 -1.09 5.02 -19.40
CA ARG A 95 -2.05 5.84 -20.17
C ARG A 95 -1.53 7.25 -20.44
N VAL A 96 -0.88 7.88 -19.47
CA VAL A 96 -0.26 9.21 -19.67
C VAL A 96 0.72 9.18 -20.84
N VAL A 97 1.63 8.21 -20.86
CA VAL A 97 2.61 8.09 -21.95
C VAL A 97 1.92 7.75 -23.27
N TYR A 98 0.96 6.82 -23.24
CA TYR A 98 0.20 6.42 -24.43
C TYR A 98 -0.49 7.62 -25.09
N TYR A 99 -1.27 8.40 -24.34
CA TYR A 99 -2.00 9.55 -24.90
C TYR A 99 -1.08 10.72 -25.27
N MET A 100 0.11 10.81 -24.66
CA MET A 100 1.13 11.77 -25.07
C MET A 100 1.66 11.46 -26.49
N LEU A 101 1.81 10.18 -26.85
CA LEU A 101 2.21 9.77 -28.19
C LEU A 101 1.09 9.99 -29.22
N GLU A 102 -0.16 9.76 -28.82
CA GLU A 102 -1.36 10.04 -29.63
C GLU A 102 -1.67 11.55 -29.77
N LYS A 103 -0.91 12.42 -29.09
CA LYS A 103 -1.12 13.88 -29.04
C LYS A 103 -2.50 14.29 -28.51
N ASP A 104 -3.15 13.42 -27.74
CA ASP A 104 -4.41 13.73 -27.04
C ASP A 104 -4.10 14.34 -25.67
N PHE A 105 -3.86 15.65 -25.67
CA PHE A 105 -3.45 16.36 -24.45
C PHE A 105 -4.57 16.50 -23.41
N GLU A 106 -5.84 16.35 -23.78
CA GLU A 106 -6.95 16.38 -22.82
C GLU A 106 -7.02 15.07 -22.03
N ALA A 107 -6.79 13.93 -22.69
CA ALA A 107 -6.63 12.65 -22.00
C ALA A 107 -5.38 12.64 -21.11
N VAL A 108 -4.24 13.17 -21.60
CA VAL A 108 -3.00 13.29 -20.81
C VAL A 108 -3.25 14.03 -19.50
N LYS A 109 -3.88 15.22 -19.55
CA LYS A 109 -4.18 16.01 -18.34
C LYS A 109 -5.01 15.21 -17.34
N SER A 110 -6.08 14.58 -17.82
CA SER A 110 -7.00 13.78 -16.97
C SER A 110 -6.26 12.64 -16.27
N TYR A 111 -5.56 11.78 -17.02
CA TYR A 111 -4.87 10.63 -16.43
C TYR A 111 -3.66 11.02 -15.59
N LEU A 112 -2.94 12.09 -15.95
CA LEU A 112 -1.80 12.57 -15.18
C LEU A 112 -2.27 13.09 -13.82
N PHE A 113 -3.34 13.89 -13.80
CA PHE A 113 -3.89 14.43 -12.57
C PHE A 113 -4.43 13.32 -11.66
N GLU A 114 -5.20 12.36 -12.20
CA GLU A 114 -5.69 11.21 -11.43
C GLU A 114 -4.54 10.37 -10.85
N THR A 115 -3.55 10.01 -11.68
CA THR A 115 -2.38 9.22 -11.27
C THR A 115 -1.58 9.94 -10.18
N PHE A 116 -1.38 11.25 -10.32
CA PHE A 116 -0.68 12.07 -9.34
C PHE A 116 -1.43 12.14 -8.00
N MET A 117 -2.75 12.32 -8.03
CA MET A 117 -3.57 12.31 -6.82
C MET A 117 -3.55 10.96 -6.12
N ILE A 118 -3.62 9.85 -6.86
CA ILE A 118 -3.51 8.50 -6.28
C ILE A 118 -2.13 8.31 -5.63
N ALA A 119 -1.04 8.69 -6.30
CA ALA A 119 0.31 8.61 -5.75
C ALA A 119 0.46 9.48 -4.48
N GLY A 120 -0.07 10.70 -4.49
CA GLY A 120 -0.09 11.59 -3.34
C GLY A 120 -0.91 11.01 -2.17
N ALA A 121 -2.07 10.43 -2.45
CA ALA A 121 -2.90 9.76 -1.45
C ALA A 121 -2.16 8.57 -0.80
N ILE A 122 -1.50 7.73 -1.61
CA ILE A 122 -0.67 6.63 -1.11
C ILE A 122 0.47 7.17 -0.22
N ALA A 123 1.18 8.21 -0.67
CA ALA A 123 2.26 8.82 0.11
C ALA A 123 1.77 9.37 1.45
N LEU A 124 0.62 10.05 1.48
CA LEU A 124 0.00 10.55 2.70
C LEU A 124 -0.40 9.41 3.64
N ALA A 125 -1.00 8.33 3.13
CA ALA A 125 -1.37 7.17 3.93
C ALA A 125 -0.16 6.56 4.66
N ILE A 126 0.94 6.35 3.95
CA ILE A 126 2.19 5.82 4.51
C ILE A 126 2.72 6.76 5.58
N PHE A 127 2.84 8.05 5.26
CA PHE A 127 3.34 9.06 6.17
C PHE A 127 2.55 9.12 7.49
N LEU A 128 1.21 9.09 7.39
CA LEU A 128 0.33 9.11 8.56
C LEU A 128 0.53 7.88 9.44
N ILE A 129 0.51 6.69 8.85
CA ILE A 129 0.68 5.44 9.59
C ILE A 129 2.06 5.35 10.23
N ASP A 130 3.12 5.65 9.50
CA ASP A 130 4.48 5.62 10.03
C ASP A 130 4.67 6.64 11.16
N SER A 131 4.07 7.83 11.04
CA SER A 131 4.09 8.85 12.09
C SER A 131 3.42 8.38 13.38
N ILE A 132 2.23 7.77 13.28
CA ILE A 132 1.52 7.18 14.43
C ILE A 132 2.40 6.14 15.12
N PHE A 133 2.99 5.25 14.34
CA PHE A 133 3.81 4.17 14.86
C PHE A 133 5.14 4.62 15.46
N LEU A 134 5.76 5.68 14.92
CA LEU A 134 6.93 6.33 15.50
C LEU A 134 6.62 6.95 16.86
N LEU A 135 5.44 7.57 17.01
CA LEU A 135 4.98 8.13 18.28
C LEU A 135 4.76 7.03 19.33
N PHE A 136 4.10 5.93 18.97
CA PHE A 136 3.93 4.78 19.87
C PHE A 136 5.28 4.23 20.36
N LEU A 137 6.25 4.04 19.47
CA LEU A 137 7.59 3.55 19.84
C LEU A 137 8.35 4.53 20.75
N ARG A 138 8.19 5.84 20.52
CA ARG A 138 8.80 6.88 21.39
C ARG A 138 8.14 6.92 22.77
N TYR A 139 6.81 6.77 22.83
CA TYR A 139 6.07 6.75 24.09
C TYR A 139 6.47 5.58 24.99
N ASP A 140 6.55 4.38 24.41
CA ASP A 140 6.87 3.15 25.16
C ASP A 140 8.30 3.17 25.71
N ARG A 141 9.27 3.65 24.91
CA ARG A 141 10.66 3.88 25.37
C ARG A 141 10.76 4.91 26.49
N ARG A 142 9.92 5.95 26.50
CA ARG A 142 9.89 6.95 27.58
C ARG A 142 9.36 6.34 28.88
N ARG A 143 8.28 5.55 28.83
CA ARG A 143 7.75 4.82 29.99
C ARG A 143 8.77 3.84 30.60
N ALA A 144 9.46 3.07 29.75
CA ALA A 144 10.48 2.12 30.20
C ALA A 144 11.68 2.78 30.90
N LYS A 145 12.03 4.01 30.54
CA LYS A 145 13.09 4.79 31.22
C LYS A 145 12.64 5.35 32.57
N VAL A 146 11.38 5.79 32.69
CA VAL A 146 10.82 6.32 33.95
C VAL A 146 10.63 5.22 35.00
N GLY A 147 10.32 3.98 34.59
CA GLY A 147 10.17 2.83 35.49
C GLY A 147 11.49 2.26 36.06
N LYS A 148 12.65 2.58 35.46
CA LYS A 148 13.97 2.11 35.93
C LYS A 148 14.69 3.11 36.86
N GLY A 149 14.05 4.24 37.18
CA GLY A 149 14.56 5.26 38.12
C GLY A 149 14.00 5.16 39.53
N LYS A 150 13.34 4.04 39.86
CA LYS A 150 12.90 3.66 41.21
C LYS A 150 13.54 2.33 41.57
#